data_AF-A0A6M3JGA9-F1
#
_entry.id   AF-A0A6M3JGA9-F1
#
_cell.length_a   1.000
_cell.length_b   1.000
_cell.length_c   1.000
_cell.angle_alpha   90.00
_cell.angle_beta   90.00
_cell.angle_gamma   90.00
#
_symmetry.space_group_name_H-M   'P 1'
#
loop_
_entity.id
_entity.type
_entity.pdbx_description
1 polymer ?
#
loop_
_entity_poly.entity_id
_entity_poly.type
_entity_poly.pdbx_seq_one_letter_code
_entity_poly.pdbx_strand_id
1 'polypeptide(L)'
;MKDARLWLRLGDQGDYKDFDTPYDAGVEIGLVCTCNTAEVRFRDKGIEVDHFISDNYISLYWGDDDAQPANDANLNESDRLDLLVGIKEGLNQ
;
A
#
# COMPACT_ATOMS: atom_id res chain seq x y z
N MET A 1 13.04 -0.45 15.62
CA MET A 1 13.11 -0.62 14.16
C MET A 1 13.33 0.76 13.59
N LYS A 2 14.58 1.16 13.30
CA LYS A 2 14.87 2.52 12.81
C LYS A 2 14.91 2.61 11.27
N ASP A 3 14.84 1.46 10.60
CA ASP A 3 15.08 1.35 9.15
C ASP A 3 14.02 0.49 8.43
N ALA A 4 12.88 0.20 9.07
CA ALA A 4 11.82 -0.57 8.44
C ALA A 4 11.05 0.32 7.44
N ARG A 5 10.89 -0.16 6.21
CA ARG A 5 10.18 0.55 5.13
C ARG A 5 8.96 -0.24 4.67
N LEU A 6 7.97 0.47 4.15
CA LEU A 6 6.89 -0.15 3.40
C LEU A 6 7.24 -0.12 1.92
N TRP A 7 7.40 -1.30 1.34
CA TRP A 7 7.66 -1.51 -0.08
C TRP A 7 6.35 -1.79 -0.79
N LEU A 8 6.19 -1.17 -1.95
CA LEU A 8 4.99 -1.20 -2.74
C LEU A 8 5.32 -1.57 -4.17
N ARG A 9 4.50 -2.46 -4.75
CA ARG A 9 4.54 -2.79 -6.17
C ARG A 9 3.15 -2.62 -6.77
N LEU A 10 3.04 -1.66 -7.68
CA LEU A 10 1.83 -1.36 -8.43
C LEU A 10 1.64 -2.37 -9.57
N GLY A 11 0.80 -3.38 -9.35
CA GLY A 11 0.56 -4.46 -10.32
C GLY A 11 1.79 -5.35 -10.56
N ASP A 12 1.65 -6.27 -11.52
CA ASP A 12 2.65 -7.31 -11.79
C ASP A 12 3.84 -6.85 -12.66
N GLN A 13 3.83 -5.61 -13.15
CA GLN A 13 4.87 -5.06 -14.03
C GLN A 13 5.61 -3.87 -13.40
N GLY A 14 5.15 -3.34 -12.26
CA GLY A 14 5.81 -2.22 -11.59
C GLY A 14 7.13 -2.61 -10.91
N ASP A 15 8.04 -1.65 -10.79
CA ASP A 15 9.18 -1.72 -9.88
C ASP A 15 8.72 -1.56 -8.43
N TYR A 16 9.52 -2.06 -7.50
CA TYR A 16 9.30 -1.82 -6.08
C TYR A 16 9.69 -0.38 -5.73
N LYS A 17 8.80 0.30 -5.02
CA LYS A 17 9.03 1.62 -4.42
C LYS A 17 8.93 1.50 -2.91
N ASP A 18 9.91 1.99 -2.18
CA ASP A 18 9.91 2.03 -0.72
C ASP A 18 9.47 3.38 -0.18
N PHE A 19 8.89 3.34 1.02
CA PHE A 19 8.40 4.49 1.76
C PHE A 19 8.79 4.36 3.23
N ASP A 20 9.18 5.49 3.82
CA ASP A 20 9.54 5.57 5.24
C ASP A 20 8.31 5.47 6.15
N THR A 21 7.10 5.75 5.63
CA THR A 21 5.84 5.66 6.40
C THR A 21 4.73 4.95 5.62
N PRO A 22 3.84 4.21 6.30
CA PRO A 22 2.64 3.66 5.67
C PRO A 22 1.73 4.74 5.07
N TYR A 23 1.67 5.92 5.69
CA TYR A 23 0.92 7.07 5.19
C TYR A 23 1.39 7.48 3.80
N ASP A 24 2.69 7.70 3.59
CA ASP A 24 3.23 8.15 2.30
C ASP A 24 3.02 7.10 1.19
N ALA A 25 3.16 5.82 1.53
CA ALA A 25 2.82 4.73 0.61
C ALA A 25 1.33 4.74 0.25
N GLY A 26 0.47 5.04 1.22
CA GLY A 26 -0.96 5.18 1.00
C GLY A 26 -1.29 6.32 0.05
N VAL A 27 -0.65 7.48 0.21
CA VAL A 27 -0.83 8.64 -0.69
C VAL A 27 -0.49 8.25 -2.12
N GLU A 28 0.62 7.54 -2.35
CA GLU A 28 0.99 7.07 -3.69
C GLU A 28 -0.11 6.18 -4.30
N ILE A 29 -0.63 5.22 -3.53
CA ILE A 29 -1.71 4.33 -3.97
C ILE A 29 -2.93 5.16 -4.39
N GLY A 30 -3.33 6.15 -3.57
CA GLY A 30 -4.45 7.02 -3.87
C GLY A 30 -4.27 7.81 -5.17
N LEU A 31 -3.08 8.37 -5.39
CA LEU A 31 -2.77 9.18 -6.59
C LEU A 31 -2.87 8.40 -7.91
N VAL A 32 -2.71 7.07 -7.86
CA VAL A 32 -2.79 6.20 -9.05
C VAL A 32 -4.14 5.49 -9.21
N CYS A 33 -5.07 5.70 -8.27
CA CYS A 33 -6.44 5.20 -8.40
C CYS A 33 -7.24 6.06 -9.39
N THR A 34 -8.13 5.44 -10.16
CA THR A 34 -8.94 6.16 -11.17
C THR A 34 -10.24 6.75 -10.66
N CYS A 35 -10.58 6.46 -9.40
CA CYS A 35 -11.87 6.76 -8.83
C CYS A 35 -11.68 7.36 -7.44
N ASN A 36 -12.48 8.37 -7.10
CA ASN A 36 -12.37 9.14 -5.85
C ASN A 36 -12.97 8.39 -4.63
N THR A 37 -13.37 7.13 -4.82
CA THR A 37 -13.83 6.21 -3.77
C THR A 37 -13.12 4.89 -3.96
N ALA A 38 -12.37 4.44 -2.96
CA ALA A 38 -11.71 3.14 -2.98
C ALA A 38 -12.15 2.28 -1.78
N GLU A 39 -12.69 1.10 -2.06
CA GLU A 39 -12.72 0.03 -1.07
C GLU A 39 -11.36 -0.68 -1.08
N VAL A 40 -10.77 -0.85 0.10
CA VAL A 40 -9.46 -1.49 0.27
C VAL A 40 -9.66 -2.81 1.00
N ARG A 41 -9.18 -3.90 0.40
CA ARG A 41 -9.22 -5.24 0.98
C ARG A 41 -7.79 -5.77 1.17
N PHE A 42 -7.40 -6.09 2.40
CA PHE A 42 -6.12 -6.76 2.65
C PHE A 42 -6.17 -8.20 2.15
N ARG A 43 -5.07 -8.62 1.53
CA ARG A 43 -4.86 -9.96 0.94
C ARG A 43 -3.54 -10.52 1.43
N ASP A 44 -3.25 -11.77 1.10
CA ASP A 44 -2.09 -12.51 1.64
C ASP A 44 -0.73 -11.84 1.39
N LYS A 45 -0.57 -11.04 0.34
CA LYS A 45 0.70 -10.34 0.03
C LYS A 45 0.53 -8.84 -0.26
N GLY A 46 -0.51 -8.20 0.27
CA GLY A 46 -0.78 -6.79 -0.03
C GLY A 46 -2.24 -6.39 0.09
N ILE A 47 -2.67 -5.52 -0.80
CA ILE A 47 -4.05 -5.00 -0.84
C ILE A 47 -4.63 -5.09 -2.24
N GLU A 48 -5.94 -5.27 -2.26
CA GLU A 48 -6.76 -5.06 -3.43
C GLU A 48 -7.51 -3.74 -3.28
N VAL A 49 -7.46 -2.92 -4.32
CA VAL A 49 -8.11 -1.60 -4.34
C VAL A 49 -9.04 -1.57 -5.54
N ASP A 50 -10.32 -1.32 -5.29
CA ASP A 50 -11.31 -1.25 -6.37
C ASP A 50 -10.96 -0.13 -7.36
N HIS A 51 -11.15 -0.39 -8.66
CA HIS A 51 -10.88 0.56 -9.77
C HIS A 51 -9.40 0.94 -9.98
N PHE A 52 -8.46 0.06 -9.66
CA PHE A 52 -7.06 0.18 -10.08
C PHE A 52 -6.89 -0.18 -11.58
N ILE A 53 -5.97 0.50 -12.29
CA ILE A 53 -5.83 0.45 -13.78
C ILE A 53 -5.29 -0.89 -14.31
N SER A 54 -4.76 -1.74 -13.43
CA SER A 54 -4.20 -3.07 -13.71
C SER A 54 -4.96 -4.10 -12.87
N ASP A 55 -4.76 -5.42 -13.12
CA ASP A 55 -5.17 -6.49 -12.19
C ASP A 55 -5.05 -5.96 -10.76
N ASN A 56 -6.18 -5.84 -10.04
CA ASN A 56 -6.44 -4.87 -8.94
C ASN A 56 -5.57 -5.05 -7.68
N TYR A 57 -4.41 -5.66 -7.81
CA TYR A 57 -3.55 -6.13 -6.77
C TYR A 57 -2.31 -5.24 -6.63
N ILE A 58 -2.15 -4.65 -5.45
CA ILE A 58 -0.97 -3.90 -5.04
C ILE A 58 -0.24 -4.75 -4.02
N SER A 59 0.98 -5.18 -4.36
CA SER A 59 1.78 -5.95 -3.41
C SER A 59 2.37 -5.01 -2.37
N LEU A 60 2.27 -5.38 -1.09
CA LEU A 60 2.88 -4.66 0.02
C LEU A 60 3.88 -5.57 0.70
N TYR A 61 5.04 -5.03 1.08
CA TYR A 61 6.03 -5.72 1.91
C TYR A 61 6.54 -4.77 2.99
N TRP A 62 6.76 -5.28 4.20
CA TRP A 62 7.24 -4.49 5.33
C TRP A 62 8.56 -5.04 5.84
N GLY A 63 9.54 -4.15 6.03
CA GLY A 63 10.86 -4.48 6.52
C GLY A 63 11.98 -3.74 5.81
N ASP A 64 13.21 -4.17 6.04
CA ASP A 64 14.44 -3.71 5.39
C ASP A 64 14.72 -4.55 4.14
N ASP A 65 15.96 -5.01 3.93
CA ASP A 65 16.35 -5.84 2.77
C ASP A 65 15.65 -7.22 2.76
N ASP A 66 15.14 -7.69 3.91
CA ASP A 66 14.42 -8.96 4.05
C ASP A 66 12.88 -8.76 4.19
N ALA A 67 12.34 -7.68 3.58
CA ALA A 67 10.94 -7.31 3.70
C ALA A 67 9.97 -8.49 3.42
N GLN A 68 9.02 -8.68 4.33
CA GLN A 68 8.02 -9.75 4.26
C GLN A 68 6.69 -9.22 3.75
N PRO A 69 5.85 -10.02 3.07
CA PRO A 69 4.59 -9.54 2.52
C PRO A 69 3.72 -8.91 3.61
N ALA A 70 3.38 -7.63 3.49
CA ALA A 70 2.53 -6.92 4.44
C ALA A 70 1.06 -7.25 4.15
N ASN A 71 0.42 -7.89 5.12
CA ASN A 71 -0.97 -8.34 5.08
C ASN A 71 -1.64 -8.08 6.43
N ASP A 72 -2.89 -8.49 6.57
CA ASP A 72 -3.66 -8.25 7.78
C ASP A 72 -3.07 -8.93 9.04
N ALA A 73 -2.22 -9.96 8.86
CA ALA A 73 -1.63 -10.68 9.98
C ALA A 73 -0.34 -10.03 10.52
N ASN A 74 0.38 -9.24 9.72
CA ASN A 74 1.69 -8.70 10.10
C ASN A 74 1.86 -7.19 9.96
N LEU A 75 0.95 -6.49 9.29
CA LEU A 75 0.85 -5.04 9.39
C LEU A 75 -0.02 -4.68 10.59
N ASN A 76 0.56 -3.99 11.57
CA ASN A 76 -0.16 -3.64 12.80
C ASN A 76 -1.30 -2.64 12.52
N GLU A 77 -2.23 -2.53 13.46
CA GLU A 77 -3.44 -1.71 13.28
C GLU A 77 -3.14 -0.23 13.02
N SER A 78 -2.12 0.34 13.68
CA SER A 78 -1.74 1.75 13.48
C SER A 78 -1.23 1.98 12.06
N ASP A 79 -0.32 1.12 11.59
CA ASP A 79 0.24 1.24 10.24
C ASP A 79 -0.83 1.04 9.16
N ARG A 80 -1.81 0.15 9.40
CA ARG A 80 -2.97 0.00 8.52
C ARG A 80 -3.83 1.25 8.48
N LEU A 81 -4.10 1.87 9.63
CA LEU A 81 -4.88 3.10 9.69
C LEU A 81 -4.14 4.23 8.96
N ASP A 82 -2.84 4.37 9.18
CA ASP A 82 -2.01 5.38 8.50
C ASP A 82 -2.00 5.16 6.98
N LEU A 83 -1.87 3.91 6.52
CA LEU A 83 -1.99 3.54 5.11
C LEU A 83 -3.35 3.95 4.52
N LEU A 84 -4.45 3.62 5.21
CA LEU A 84 -5.81 3.95 4.76
C LEU A 84 -6.08 5.46 4.75
N VAL A 85 -5.52 6.21 5.70
CA VAL A 85 -5.59 7.68 5.73
C VAL A 85 -4.82 8.26 4.55
N GLY A 86 -3.60 7.77 4.28
CA GLY A 86 -2.81 8.17 3.12
C GLY A 86 -3.54 7.93 1.81
N ILE A 87 -4.14 6.75 1.62
CA ILE A 87 -4.95 6.42 0.43
C ILE A 87 -6.04 7.47 0.23
N LYS A 88 -6.81 7.78 1.28
CA LYS A 88 -7.88 8.78 1.19
C LYS A 88 -7.34 10.16 0.85
N GLU A 89 -6.18 10.54 1.35
CA GLU A 89 -5.56 11.82 1.00
C GLU A 89 -5.17 11.86 -0.47
N GLY A 90 -4.50 10.81 -0.98
CA GLY A 90 -4.11 10.72 -2.39
C GLY A 90 -5.31 10.74 -3.35
N LEU A 91 -6.46 10.16 -2.95
CA LEU A 91 -7.70 10.20 -3.73
C LEU A 91 -8.33 11.61 -3.87
N ASN A 92 -7.95 12.56 -3.00
CA ASN A 92 -8.52 13.91 -2.96
C ASN A 92 -7.63 14.97 -3.63
N GLN A 93 -6.47 14.58 -4.18
CA GLN A 93 -5.53 15.46 -4.90
C GLN A 93 -5.82 15.48 -6.40
#